data_AF-K0NIQ4-F1
#
_entry.id   AF-K0NIQ4-F1
#
_cell.length_a   1.000
_cell.length_b   1.000
_cell.length_c   1.000
_cell.angle_alpha   90.00
_cell.angle_beta   90.00
_cell.angle_gamma   90.00
#
_symmetry.space_group_name_H-M   'P 1'
#
loop_
_entity.id
_entity.type
_entity.pdbx_description
1 polymer ?
#
loop_
_entity_poly.entity_id
_entity_poly.type
_entity_poly.pdbx_seq_one_letter_code
_entity_poly.pdbx_strand_id
1 'polypeptide(L)'
;MNKKNVIWGLSILLIGVGLSLTHDIIITNFLAWRICKTEPNPKTFIKKTVEFPGSVYWEDNIYPGFDESDRVLMIRNYLDGVHLTTMALNSPGGKIYLYTATETDWQTSKDIHNKFKKGNYYDTMDEEARLIVSRGKVISKQELPLINYKVVFNPVELTPFQRRYLYSDEVIIMENRTNEVIAYNRRLMRKFYILVPDFVGGRRYFPSAMCGESGSVDGFDGIVLTKYCKFISAKHAGKYIK
;
A
#
# COMPACT_ATOMS: atom_id res chain seq x y z
N MET A 1 -7.60 -17.51 -55.94
CA MET A 1 -6.66 -17.07 -54.89
C MET A 1 -5.76 -18.24 -54.52
N ASN A 2 -4.43 -18.11 -54.63
CA ASN A 2 -3.48 -19.21 -54.37
C ASN A 2 -3.54 -19.61 -52.89
N LYS A 3 -3.71 -20.91 -52.56
CA LYS A 3 -3.76 -21.42 -51.18
C LYS A 3 -2.57 -20.92 -50.33
N LYS A 4 -1.39 -20.80 -50.93
CA LYS A 4 -0.21 -20.22 -50.27
C LYS A 4 -0.44 -18.76 -49.84
N ASN A 5 -1.03 -17.93 -50.71
CA ASN A 5 -1.31 -16.52 -50.40
C ASN A 5 -2.38 -16.38 -49.31
N VAL A 6 -3.35 -17.29 -49.25
CA VAL A 6 -4.36 -17.33 -48.17
C VAL A 6 -3.72 -17.69 -46.83
N ILE A 7 -2.84 -18.69 -46.81
CA ILE A 7 -2.11 -19.11 -45.60
C ILE A 7 -1.20 -17.98 -45.11
N TRP A 8 -0.46 -17.31 -45.99
CA TRP A 8 0.38 -16.16 -45.62
C TRP A 8 -0.44 -14.99 -45.08
N GLY A 9 -1.57 -14.67 -45.71
CA GLY A 9 -2.48 -13.62 -45.22
C GLY A 9 -3.03 -13.92 -43.83
N LEU A 10 -3.43 -15.17 -43.57
CA LEU A 10 -3.90 -15.61 -42.25
C LEU A 10 -2.79 -15.56 -41.19
N SER A 11 -1.56 -15.97 -41.53
CA SER A 11 -0.42 -15.89 -40.61
C SER A 11 -0.08 -14.45 -40.23
N ILE A 12 -0.07 -13.53 -41.19
CA ILE A 12 0.19 -12.10 -40.92
C ILE A 12 -0.92 -11.51 -40.03
N LEU A 13 -2.18 -11.85 -40.31
CA LEU A 13 -3.30 -11.42 -39.48
C LEU A 13 -3.18 -11.93 -38.05
N LEU A 14 -2.88 -13.22 -37.86
CA LEU A 14 -2.70 -13.81 -36.53
C LEU A 14 -1.55 -13.17 -35.75
N ILE A 15 -0.42 -12.90 -36.42
CA ILE A 15 0.71 -12.19 -35.82
C ILE A 15 0.30 -10.76 -35.45
N GLY A 16 -0.38 -10.05 -36.34
CA GLY A 16 -0.86 -8.68 -36.10
C GLY A 16 -1.82 -8.61 -34.91
N VAL A 17 -2.77 -9.54 -34.82
CA VAL A 17 -3.69 -9.66 -33.69
C VAL A 17 -2.93 -10.00 -32.41
N GLY A 18 -2.02 -10.98 -32.45
CA GLY A 18 -1.19 -11.35 -31.30
C GLY A 18 -0.38 -10.17 -30.77
N LEU A 19 0.28 -9.41 -31.64
CA LEU A 19 1.01 -8.20 -31.27
C LEU A 19 0.06 -7.12 -30.72
N SER A 20 -1.11 -6.91 -31.33
CA SER A 20 -2.08 -5.92 -30.83
C SER A 20 -2.57 -6.25 -29.42
N LEU A 21 -2.69 -7.53 -29.06
CA LEU A 21 -3.16 -7.97 -27.74
C LEU A 21 -2.04 -8.01 -26.69
N THR A 22 -0.77 -7.98 -27.11
CA THR A 22 0.41 -8.14 -26.22
C THR A 22 1.37 -6.95 -26.24
N HIS A 23 1.11 -5.93 -27.05
CA HIS A 23 1.97 -4.76 -27.19
C HIS A 23 2.20 -4.05 -25.86
N ASP A 24 1.18 -4.00 -25.01
CA ASP A 24 1.22 -3.41 -23.68
C ASP A 24 2.20 -4.14 -22.76
N ILE A 25 2.32 -5.47 -22.86
CA ILE A 25 3.33 -6.26 -22.13
C ILE A 25 4.74 -5.83 -22.54
N ILE A 26 5.01 -5.75 -23.85
CA ILE A 26 6.33 -5.39 -24.37
C ILE A 26 6.71 -3.96 -23.95
N ILE A 27 5.80 -3.01 -24.16
CA ILE A 27 6.03 -1.59 -23.82
C ILE A 27 6.22 -1.41 -22.31
N THR A 28 5.39 -2.07 -21.49
CA THR A 28 5.49 -2.00 -20.03
C THR A 28 6.86 -2.45 -19.55
N ASN A 29 7.33 -3.62 -19.99
CA ASN A 29 8.63 -4.16 -19.58
C ASN A 29 9.80 -3.28 -20.06
N PHE A 30 9.74 -2.77 -21.30
CA PHE A 30 10.77 -1.87 -21.81
C PHE A 30 10.83 -0.55 -21.03
N LEU A 31 9.68 0.09 -20.78
CA LEU A 31 9.60 1.31 -20.00
C LEU A 31 10.07 1.11 -18.56
N ALA A 32 9.64 0.02 -17.92
CA ALA A 32 10.05 -0.31 -16.57
C ALA A 32 11.57 -0.52 -16.50
N TRP A 33 12.14 -1.33 -17.39
CA TRP A 33 13.59 -1.53 -17.47
C TRP A 33 14.36 -0.22 -17.59
N ARG A 34 13.88 0.70 -18.45
CA ARG A 34 14.52 2.01 -18.63
C ARG A 34 14.48 2.83 -17.35
N ILE A 35 13.30 2.97 -16.74
CA ILE A 35 13.10 3.80 -15.54
C ILE A 35 13.88 3.23 -14.35
N CYS A 36 13.82 1.91 -14.13
CA CYS A 36 14.46 1.25 -12.99
C CYS A 36 16.00 1.23 -13.08
N LYS A 37 16.59 1.49 -14.26
CA LYS A 37 18.04 1.60 -14.44
C LYS A 37 18.56 3.03 -14.41
N THR A 38 17.69 4.01 -14.60
CA THR A 38 18.09 5.42 -14.58
C THR A 38 18.01 5.98 -13.18
N GLU A 39 19.07 6.64 -12.72
CA GLU A 39 18.95 7.50 -11.55
C GLU A 39 17.82 8.53 -11.74
N PRO A 40 17.04 8.84 -10.70
CA PRO A 40 17.14 8.38 -9.30
C PRO A 40 16.23 7.19 -8.95
N ASN A 41 15.82 6.36 -9.92
CA ASN A 41 14.70 5.42 -9.75
C ASN A 41 15.11 3.94 -9.68
N PRO A 42 14.52 3.16 -8.76
CA PRO A 42 14.07 3.59 -7.45
C PRO A 42 15.23 3.55 -6.45
N LYS A 43 15.65 4.72 -5.97
CA LYS A 43 16.45 4.83 -4.75
C LYS A 43 15.55 4.41 -3.58
N THR A 44 15.66 3.18 -3.11
CA THR A 44 14.97 2.69 -1.90
C THR A 44 16.01 2.52 -0.81
N PHE A 45 15.71 3.01 0.40
CA PHE A 45 16.61 2.87 1.54
C PHE A 45 15.85 2.85 2.87
N ILE A 46 16.47 2.20 3.85
CA ILE A 46 16.09 2.25 5.25
C ILE A 46 17.36 2.63 6.01
N LYS A 47 17.40 3.84 6.58
CA LYS A 47 18.54 4.27 7.42
C LYS A 47 18.45 3.67 8.82
N LYS A 48 17.25 3.61 9.37
CA LYS A 48 16.97 3.00 10.67
C LYS A 48 15.60 2.33 10.68
N THR A 49 15.50 1.23 11.42
CA THR A 49 14.22 0.62 11.82
C THR A 49 13.86 1.11 13.22
N VAL A 50 12.58 1.06 13.53
CA VAL A 50 11.99 1.47 14.80
C VAL A 50 11.23 0.27 15.33
N GLU A 51 11.54 -0.18 16.53
CA GLU A 51 10.87 -1.36 17.10
C GLU A 51 9.56 -1.00 17.81
N PHE A 52 9.46 0.22 18.36
CA PHE A 52 8.23 0.72 19.00
C PHE A 52 8.05 2.22 18.75
N PRO A 53 7.35 2.62 17.67
CA PRO A 53 7.22 4.02 17.29
C PRO A 53 6.53 4.89 18.34
N GLY A 54 5.82 4.33 19.32
CA GLY A 54 5.00 5.05 20.29
C GLY A 54 3.75 5.63 19.62
N SER A 55 3.93 6.47 18.60
CA SER A 55 2.89 7.11 17.82
C SER A 55 3.27 7.31 16.34
N VAL A 56 2.31 7.10 15.42
CA VAL A 56 2.52 7.29 13.97
C VAL A 56 1.34 8.01 13.32
N TYR A 57 1.63 8.91 12.38
CA TYR A 57 0.65 9.54 11.50
C TYR A 57 0.84 9.04 10.07
N TRP A 58 -0.18 8.40 9.49
CA TRP A 58 -0.20 8.05 8.08
C TRP A 58 -1.02 9.05 7.26
N GLU A 59 -0.41 9.51 6.18
CA GLU A 59 -1.00 10.38 5.17
C GLU A 59 -0.97 9.67 3.81
N ASP A 60 -2.11 9.14 3.36
CA ASP A 60 -2.24 8.52 2.05
C ASP A 60 -2.82 9.49 1.01
N ASN A 61 -1.99 9.87 0.03
CA ASN A 61 -2.37 10.69 -1.12
C ASN A 61 -2.55 9.84 -2.41
N ILE A 62 -2.36 8.53 -2.34
CA ILE A 62 -2.61 7.58 -3.44
C ILE A 62 -4.11 7.25 -3.46
N TYR A 63 -4.62 6.57 -2.45
CA TYR A 63 -6.06 6.40 -2.25
C TYR A 63 -6.46 7.45 -1.24
N PRO A 64 -7.15 8.54 -1.64
CA PRO A 64 -7.21 9.78 -0.87
C PRO A 64 -7.70 9.49 0.54
N GLY A 65 -6.79 9.36 1.51
CA GLY A 65 -7.05 8.95 2.88
C GLY A 65 -7.68 7.57 3.11
N PHE A 66 -7.78 7.22 4.39
CA PHE A 66 -8.25 5.95 4.93
C PHE A 66 -9.76 6.01 5.18
N ASP A 67 -10.51 5.14 4.51
CA ASP A 67 -11.94 4.98 4.77
C ASP A 67 -12.19 4.22 6.08
N GLU A 68 -13.45 3.99 6.46
CA GLU A 68 -13.75 3.33 7.73
C GLU A 68 -13.22 1.90 7.82
N SER A 69 -13.30 1.15 6.73
CA SER A 69 -12.80 -0.22 6.67
C SER A 69 -11.27 -0.25 6.78
N ASP A 70 -10.59 0.71 6.14
CA ASP A 70 -9.15 0.88 6.28
C ASP A 70 -8.75 1.20 7.72
N ARG A 71 -9.50 2.07 8.41
CA ARG A 71 -9.21 2.46 9.80
C ARG A 71 -9.38 1.29 10.77
N VAL A 72 -10.42 0.47 10.61
CA VAL A 72 -10.59 -0.77 11.38
C VAL A 72 -9.41 -1.71 11.16
N LEU A 73 -9.02 -1.94 9.91
CA LEU A 73 -7.88 -2.78 9.55
C LEU A 73 -6.57 -2.27 10.18
N MET A 74 -6.33 -0.96 10.11
CA MET A 74 -5.14 -0.32 10.68
C MET A 74 -5.08 -0.47 12.19
N ILE A 75 -6.17 -0.16 12.89
CA ILE A 75 -6.25 -0.28 14.35
C ILE A 75 -5.97 -1.72 14.78
N ARG A 76 -6.65 -2.69 14.16
CA ARG A 76 -6.48 -4.10 14.44
C ARG A 76 -5.03 -4.57 14.32
N ASN A 77 -4.32 -4.07 13.32
CA ASN A 77 -2.98 -4.57 12.99
C ASN A 77 -1.85 -3.87 13.77
N TYR A 78 -2.06 -2.64 14.24
CA TYR A 78 -0.97 -1.83 14.79
C TYR A 78 -1.24 -1.19 16.15
N LEU A 79 -2.49 -1.01 16.59
CA LEU A 79 -2.81 -0.26 17.82
C LEU A 79 -2.97 -1.17 19.04
N ASP A 80 -2.00 -2.05 19.27
CA ASP A 80 -2.02 -3.13 20.26
C ASP A 80 -1.12 -2.88 21.49
N GLY A 81 -0.51 -1.69 21.60
CA GLY A 81 0.40 -1.34 22.69
C GLY A 81 1.78 -2.01 22.60
N VAL A 82 1.98 -2.93 21.65
CA VAL A 82 3.27 -3.58 21.33
C VAL A 82 3.92 -2.93 20.12
N HIS A 83 3.11 -2.47 19.16
CA HIS A 83 3.56 -1.72 17.99
C HIS A 83 3.27 -0.23 18.16
N LEU A 84 2.02 0.15 18.43
CA LEU A 84 1.63 1.54 18.65
C LEU A 84 0.70 1.73 19.86
N THR A 85 0.83 2.90 20.46
CA THR A 85 -0.13 3.40 21.48
C THR A 85 -1.08 4.46 20.90
N THR A 86 -0.60 5.19 19.88
CA THR A 86 -1.34 6.29 19.24
C THR A 86 -1.19 6.21 17.72
N MET A 87 -2.27 6.45 17.01
CA MET A 87 -2.30 6.43 15.55
C MET A 87 -3.14 7.60 15.02
N ALA A 88 -2.64 8.27 13.99
CA ALA A 88 -3.41 9.24 13.24
C ALA A 88 -3.50 8.83 11.77
N LEU A 89 -4.66 9.02 11.13
CA LEU A 89 -4.92 8.66 9.74
C LEU A 89 -5.66 9.81 9.04
N ASN A 90 -5.21 10.22 7.85
CA ASN A 90 -5.99 11.16 7.03
C ASN A 90 -7.21 10.45 6.42
N SER A 91 -8.31 11.17 6.20
CA SER A 91 -9.51 10.66 5.52
C SER A 91 -9.63 11.22 4.10
N PRO A 92 -10.51 10.66 3.25
CA PRO A 92 -10.77 11.22 1.92
C PRO A 92 -11.22 12.67 1.91
N GLY A 93 -11.88 13.13 2.97
CA GLY A 93 -12.29 14.52 3.14
C GLY A 93 -11.19 15.43 3.71
N GLY A 94 -9.94 14.95 3.83
CA GLY A 94 -8.81 15.73 4.38
C GLY A 94 -8.83 15.91 5.90
N LYS A 95 -9.85 15.41 6.61
CA LYS A 95 -9.90 15.37 8.08
C LYS A 95 -8.93 14.32 8.61
N ILE A 96 -8.39 14.52 9.81
CA ILE A 96 -7.53 13.55 10.48
C ILE A 96 -8.30 12.86 11.59
N TYR A 97 -8.20 11.54 11.64
CA TYR A 97 -8.74 10.72 12.72
C TYR A 97 -7.60 10.28 13.63
N LEU A 98 -7.67 10.65 14.90
CA LEU A 98 -6.73 10.30 15.95
C LEU A 98 -7.33 9.19 16.82
N TYR A 99 -6.58 8.10 16.97
CA TYR A 99 -6.93 6.93 17.74
C TYR A 99 -5.90 6.67 18.83
N THR A 100 -6.41 6.31 20.00
CA THR A 100 -5.64 5.83 21.14
C THR A 100 -6.28 4.56 21.67
N ALA A 101 -5.45 3.61 22.08
CA ALA A 101 -5.89 2.41 22.76
C ALA A 101 -5.40 2.43 24.21
N THR A 102 -6.21 1.83 25.07
CA THR A 102 -5.98 1.71 26.51
C THR A 102 -5.37 0.34 26.82
N GLU A 103 -4.82 0.19 28.02
CA GLU A 103 -4.32 -1.11 28.50
C GLU A 103 -5.40 -2.21 28.45
N THR A 104 -6.66 -1.86 28.71
CA THR A 104 -7.78 -2.81 28.61
C THR A 104 -8.04 -3.27 27.18
N ASP A 105 -7.88 -2.39 26.19
CA ASP A 105 -8.01 -2.78 24.78
C ASP A 105 -6.87 -3.72 24.39
N TRP A 106 -5.63 -3.39 24.75
CA TRP A 106 -4.47 -4.22 24.44
C TRP A 106 -4.58 -5.62 25.05
N GLN A 107 -5.05 -5.70 26.29
CA GLN A 107 -5.29 -6.98 26.94
C GLN A 107 -6.40 -7.77 26.21
N THR A 108 -7.46 -7.09 25.77
CA THR A 108 -8.54 -7.69 24.98
C THR A 108 -8.02 -8.25 23.65
N SER A 109 -7.26 -7.47 22.88
CA SER A 109 -6.65 -7.95 21.62
C SER A 109 -5.75 -9.16 21.87
N LYS A 110 -4.90 -9.11 22.91
CA LYS A 110 -4.03 -10.22 23.31
C LYS A 110 -4.82 -11.49 23.67
N ASP A 111 -5.92 -11.36 24.40
CA ASP A 111 -6.77 -12.48 24.77
C ASP A 111 -7.45 -13.10 23.54
N ILE A 112 -7.89 -12.27 22.59
CA ILE A 112 -8.44 -12.75 21.31
C ILE A 112 -7.40 -13.55 20.53
N HIS A 113 -6.17 -13.04 20.39
CA HIS A 113 -5.07 -13.74 19.73
C HIS A 113 -4.75 -15.11 20.37
N ASN A 114 -4.81 -15.19 21.70
CA ASN A 114 -4.52 -16.42 22.43
C ASN A 114 -5.65 -17.45 22.33
N LYS A 115 -6.92 -16.99 22.35
CA LYS A 115 -8.10 -17.84 22.47
C LYS A 115 -8.61 -18.36 21.12
N PHE A 116 -8.56 -17.56 20.06
CA PHE A 116 -9.18 -17.88 18.77
C PHE A 116 -8.12 -18.25 17.72
N LYS A 117 -7.99 -19.55 17.41
CA LYS A 117 -7.02 -20.04 16.41
C LYS A 117 -7.56 -20.22 14.98
N LYS A 118 -8.89 -20.13 14.74
CA LYS A 118 -9.55 -20.05 13.40
C LYS A 118 -11.07 -19.91 13.54
N GLY A 119 -11.75 -19.44 12.49
CA GLY A 119 -13.21 -19.35 12.39
C GLY A 119 -13.76 -17.96 12.68
N ASN A 120 -13.63 -17.48 13.91
CA ASN A 120 -14.22 -16.19 14.36
C ASN A 120 -13.17 -15.12 14.71
N TYR A 121 -11.88 -15.41 14.50
CA TYR A 121 -10.80 -14.54 14.95
C TYR A 121 -10.86 -13.13 14.34
N TYR A 122 -11.00 -13.03 13.01
CA TYR A 122 -11.00 -11.74 12.34
C TYR A 122 -12.26 -10.92 12.65
N ASP A 123 -13.42 -11.58 12.78
CA ASP A 123 -14.67 -10.90 13.12
C ASP A 123 -14.61 -10.29 14.52
N THR A 124 -14.14 -11.05 15.52
CA THR A 124 -13.97 -10.56 16.90
C THR A 124 -12.94 -9.42 16.98
N MET A 125 -11.83 -9.53 16.24
CA MET A 125 -10.83 -8.47 16.18
C MET A 125 -11.37 -7.20 15.50
N ASP A 126 -12.18 -7.34 14.44
CA ASP A 126 -12.81 -6.21 13.76
C ASP A 126 -13.86 -5.53 14.65
N GLU A 127 -14.62 -6.29 15.45
CA GLU A 127 -15.55 -5.76 16.45
C GLU A 127 -14.82 -4.93 17.52
N GLU A 128 -13.72 -5.45 18.07
CA GLU A 128 -12.88 -4.73 19.02
C GLU A 128 -12.31 -3.44 18.41
N ALA A 129 -11.72 -3.52 17.22
CA ALA A 129 -11.22 -2.36 16.50
C ALA A 129 -12.32 -1.32 16.20
N ARG A 130 -13.56 -1.72 15.92
CA ARG A 130 -14.70 -0.78 15.75
C ARG A 130 -15.04 -0.03 17.02
N LEU A 131 -14.92 -0.65 18.20
CA LEU A 131 -15.08 0.05 19.49
C LEU A 131 -14.03 1.15 19.62
N ILE A 132 -12.78 0.89 19.24
CA ILE A 132 -11.72 1.91 19.18
C ILE A 132 -12.05 2.99 18.15
N VAL A 133 -12.55 2.63 16.96
CA VAL A 133 -12.94 3.60 15.94
C VAL A 133 -13.99 4.57 16.48
N SER A 134 -14.99 4.05 17.20
CA SER A 134 -16.12 4.83 17.72
C SER A 134 -15.73 5.94 18.70
N ARG A 135 -14.62 5.76 19.42
CA ARG A 135 -14.06 6.73 20.39
C ARG A 135 -12.94 7.60 19.80
N GLY A 136 -12.63 7.42 18.51
CA GLY A 136 -11.62 8.22 17.80
C GLY A 136 -12.02 9.69 17.71
N LYS A 137 -11.02 10.56 17.72
CA LYS A 137 -11.21 12.02 17.63
C LYS A 137 -10.96 12.50 16.22
N VAL A 138 -11.85 13.34 15.71
CA VAL A 138 -11.64 14.05 14.45
C VAL A 138 -10.97 15.38 14.76
N ILE A 139 -9.81 15.61 14.15
CA ILE A 139 -8.98 16.78 14.41
C ILE A 139 -8.46 17.40 13.10
N SER A 140 -8.07 18.67 13.19
CA SER A 140 -7.32 19.37 12.14
C SER A 140 -5.83 19.06 12.19
N LYS A 141 -5.08 19.46 11.15
CA LYS A 141 -3.60 19.34 11.13
C LYS A 141 -2.93 20.15 12.23
N GLN A 142 -3.54 21.26 12.65
CA GLN A 142 -3.04 22.16 13.67
C GLN A 142 -3.24 21.59 15.09
N GLU A 143 -4.29 20.78 15.27
CA GLU A 143 -4.62 20.11 16.54
C GLU A 143 -3.94 18.75 16.69
N LEU A 144 -3.19 18.30 15.67
CA LEU A 144 -2.46 17.03 15.71
C LEU A 144 -1.41 17.11 16.83
N PRO A 145 -1.48 16.22 17.85
CA PRO A 145 -0.46 16.18 18.89
C PRO A 145 0.91 15.84 18.30
N LEU A 146 1.97 16.05 19.08
CA LEU A 146 3.31 15.65 18.66
C LEU A 146 3.39 14.13 18.52
N ILE A 147 3.32 13.66 17.28
CA ILE A 147 3.50 12.27 16.89
C ILE A 147 4.99 11.99 16.66
N ASN A 148 5.49 10.80 16.99
CA ASN A 148 6.90 10.44 16.83
C ASN A 148 7.31 10.32 15.36
N TYR A 149 6.50 9.65 14.54
CA TYR A 149 6.80 9.39 13.14
C TYR A 149 5.65 9.75 12.20
N LYS A 150 6.00 10.11 10.97
CA LYS A 150 5.06 10.37 9.89
C LYS A 150 5.37 9.48 8.71
N VAL A 151 4.35 8.82 8.17
CA VAL A 151 4.40 8.02 6.96
C VAL A 151 3.56 8.71 5.89
N VAL A 152 4.15 8.99 4.74
CA VAL A 152 3.47 9.68 3.63
C VAL A 152 3.54 8.81 2.39
N PHE A 153 2.38 8.54 1.80
CA PHE A 153 2.27 7.90 0.50
C PHE A 153 1.91 8.94 -0.55
N ASN A 154 2.75 9.09 -1.58
CA ASN A 154 2.52 10.06 -2.66
C ASN A 154 2.53 9.37 -4.03
N PRO A 155 1.67 9.77 -4.98
CA PRO A 155 1.87 9.41 -6.37
C PRO A 155 3.14 10.09 -6.90
N VAL A 156 3.90 9.37 -7.73
CA VAL A 156 5.03 9.93 -8.46
C VAL A 156 4.60 10.16 -9.90
N GLU A 157 4.78 11.40 -10.37
CA GLU A 157 4.37 11.78 -11.71
C GLU A 157 5.19 11.03 -12.78
N LEU A 158 4.47 10.41 -13.71
CA LEU A 158 5.02 9.80 -14.91
C LEU A 158 4.57 10.62 -16.11
N THR A 159 5.37 10.59 -17.18
CA THR A 159 4.98 11.24 -18.44
C THR A 159 3.62 10.70 -18.94
N PRO A 160 2.88 11.49 -19.74
CA PRO A 160 1.59 11.06 -20.29
C PRO A 160 1.62 9.72 -21.03
N PHE A 161 2.76 9.37 -21.63
CA PHE A 161 2.96 8.08 -22.28
C PHE A 161 3.18 6.95 -21.26
N GLN A 162 4.10 7.12 -20.32
CA GLN A 162 4.42 6.11 -19.30
C GLN A 162 3.21 5.76 -18.45
N ARG A 163 2.41 6.73 -18.03
CA ARG A 163 1.22 6.51 -17.18
C ARG A 163 0.11 5.69 -17.84
N ARG A 164 0.21 5.37 -19.14
CA ARG A 164 -0.69 4.43 -19.82
C ARG A 164 -0.40 2.98 -19.41
N TYR A 165 0.86 2.68 -19.12
CA TYR A 165 1.37 1.32 -18.87
C TYR A 165 1.82 1.10 -17.43
N LEU A 166 2.26 2.18 -16.78
CA LEU A 166 2.90 2.16 -15.49
C LEU A 166 2.18 3.05 -14.49
N TYR A 167 2.46 2.80 -13.22
CA TYR A 167 2.10 3.62 -12.08
C TYR A 167 3.32 3.73 -11.18
N SER A 168 3.54 4.89 -10.57
CA SER A 168 4.62 5.05 -9.61
C SER A 168 4.11 5.77 -8.38
N ASP A 169 4.62 5.35 -7.23
CA ASP A 169 4.41 6.01 -5.97
C ASP A 169 5.67 5.98 -5.12
N GLU A 170 5.63 6.74 -4.04
CA GLU A 170 6.66 6.73 -3.03
C GLU A 170 6.05 6.70 -1.63
N VAL A 171 6.81 6.09 -0.72
CA VAL A 171 6.57 6.04 0.71
C VAL A 171 7.72 6.75 1.40
N ILE A 172 7.43 7.77 2.18
CA ILE A 172 8.41 8.53 2.95
C ILE A 172 8.10 8.32 4.43
N ILE A 173 9.10 7.91 5.20
CA ILE A 173 8.98 7.78 6.66
C ILE A 173 9.95 8.74 7.31
N MET A 174 9.40 9.62 8.15
CA MET A 174 10.12 10.69 8.81
C MET A 174 9.96 10.59 10.33
N GLU A 175 11.01 10.96 11.05
CA GLU A 175 10.94 11.23 12.48
C GLU A 175 10.58 12.69 12.70
N ASN A 176 9.44 12.97 13.31
CA ASN A 176 8.90 14.33 13.39
C ASN A 176 9.71 15.24 14.33
N ARG A 177 10.44 14.68 15.30
CA ARG A 177 11.27 15.48 16.23
C ARG A 177 12.46 16.11 15.52
N THR A 178 13.08 15.37 14.60
CA THR A 178 14.30 15.76 13.88
C THR A 178 14.00 16.23 12.46
N ASN A 179 12.79 15.96 11.96
CA ASN A 179 12.41 16.07 10.55
C ASN A 179 13.34 15.29 9.61
N GLU A 180 14.01 14.25 10.12
CA GLU A 180 14.88 13.41 9.30
C GLU A 180 14.05 12.36 8.55
N VAL A 181 14.31 12.20 7.25
CA VAL A 181 13.84 11.05 6.47
C VAL A 181 14.66 9.83 6.86
N ILE A 182 14.00 8.87 7.49
CA ILE A 182 14.60 7.67 8.07
C ILE A 182 14.43 6.45 7.15
N ALA A 183 13.42 6.47 6.30
CA ALA A 183 13.24 5.47 5.26
C ALA A 183 12.49 6.07 4.07
N TYR A 184 12.79 5.57 2.89
CA TYR A 184 12.20 6.00 1.64
C TYR A 184 12.11 4.82 0.68
N ASN A 185 10.95 4.65 0.05
CA ASN A 185 10.76 3.65 -0.99
C ASN A 185 10.02 4.29 -2.15
N ARG A 186 10.59 4.22 -3.34
CA ARG A 186 9.87 4.52 -4.57
C ARG A 186 9.56 3.22 -5.28
N ARG A 187 8.33 3.05 -5.73
CA ARG A 187 7.92 1.86 -6.46
C ARG A 187 7.50 2.23 -7.87
N LEU A 188 7.76 1.31 -8.78
CA LEU A 188 7.21 1.34 -10.13
C LEU A 188 6.40 0.07 -10.30
N MET A 189 5.09 0.21 -10.49
CA MET A 189 4.17 -0.90 -10.75
C MET A 189 3.69 -0.83 -12.19
N ARG A 190 3.37 -1.99 -12.74
CA ARG A 190 2.61 -2.07 -13.99
C ARG A 190 1.13 -1.84 -13.75
N LYS A 191 0.45 -1.30 -14.75
CA LYS A 191 -1.00 -1.42 -14.86
C LYS A 191 -1.37 -2.84 -15.29
N PHE A 192 -2.66 -3.15 -15.17
CA PHE A 192 -3.21 -4.40 -15.67
C PHE A 192 -3.02 -4.48 -17.18
N TYR A 193 -2.64 -5.67 -17.66
CA TYR A 193 -2.51 -5.90 -19.09
C TYR A 193 -3.89 -6.06 -19.71
N ILE A 194 -4.00 -5.83 -21.00
CA ILE A 194 -5.25 -6.02 -21.76
C ILE A 194 -5.77 -7.45 -21.58
N LEU A 195 -4.87 -8.45 -21.65
CA LEU A 195 -5.22 -9.86 -21.47
C LEU A 195 -5.48 -10.27 -20.02
N VAL A 196 -5.05 -9.46 -19.05
CA VAL A 196 -5.21 -9.73 -17.62
C VAL A 196 -5.72 -8.45 -16.94
N PRO A 197 -6.99 -8.09 -17.17
CA PRO A 197 -7.60 -6.91 -16.56
C PRO A 197 -7.78 -7.09 -15.04
N ASP A 198 -8.14 -6.01 -14.35
CA ASP A 198 -8.47 -6.06 -12.94
C ASP A 198 -9.85 -6.71 -12.73
N PHE A 199 -9.88 -8.03 -12.53
CA PHE A 199 -11.11 -8.78 -12.30
C PHE A 199 -11.78 -8.48 -10.94
N VAL A 200 -11.05 -7.89 -9.99
CA VAL A 200 -11.56 -7.56 -8.64
C VAL A 200 -12.11 -6.12 -8.60
N GLY A 201 -11.64 -5.26 -9.49
CA GLY A 201 -12.10 -3.89 -9.65
C GLY A 201 -11.49 -2.91 -8.64
N GLY A 202 -11.33 -1.66 -9.07
CA GLY A 202 -10.94 -0.55 -8.20
C GLY A 202 -9.45 -0.49 -7.82
N ARG A 203 -8.58 -1.27 -8.47
CA ARG A 203 -7.11 -1.18 -8.31
C ARG A 203 -6.52 -0.25 -9.37
N ARG A 204 -5.61 0.63 -8.95
CA ARG A 204 -4.91 1.55 -9.87
C ARG A 204 -3.80 0.87 -10.68
N TYR A 205 -3.27 -0.24 -10.16
CA TYR A 205 -2.11 -0.95 -10.67
C TYR A 205 -2.07 -2.39 -10.16
N PHE A 206 -1.20 -3.21 -10.75
CA PHE A 206 -0.97 -4.58 -10.33
C PHE A 206 -0.13 -4.62 -9.03
N PRO A 207 -0.49 -5.44 -8.02
CA PRO A 207 0.14 -5.49 -6.68
C PRO A 207 1.66 -5.49 -6.63
N SER A 208 2.27 -6.18 -7.59
CA SER A 208 3.69 -6.43 -7.60
C SER A 208 4.44 -5.26 -8.22
N ALA A 209 5.42 -4.74 -7.47
CA ALA A 209 6.34 -3.73 -7.98
C ALA A 209 7.31 -4.39 -8.97
N MET A 210 7.54 -3.71 -10.10
CA MET A 210 8.55 -4.07 -11.08
C MET A 210 9.95 -3.65 -10.61
N CYS A 211 10.03 -2.59 -9.80
CA CYS A 211 11.21 -2.21 -9.04
C CYS A 211 10.82 -1.37 -7.81
N GLY A 212 11.72 -1.33 -6.82
CA GLY A 212 11.44 -0.85 -5.47
C GLY A 212 10.98 -1.98 -4.57
N GLU A 213 10.86 -1.71 -3.27
CA GLU A 213 10.44 -2.73 -2.30
C GLU A 213 8.94 -3.03 -2.48
N SER A 214 8.63 -4.28 -2.86
CA SER A 214 7.25 -4.75 -3.06
C SER A 214 6.68 -5.32 -1.76
N GLY A 215 5.76 -4.59 -1.13
CA GLY A 215 5.14 -4.99 0.14
C GLY A 215 4.07 -6.08 0.03
N SER A 216 4.33 -7.19 -0.68
CA SER A 216 3.34 -8.26 -0.86
C SER A 216 3.15 -9.16 0.36
N VAL A 217 4.02 -9.08 1.38
CA VAL A 217 3.86 -9.84 2.63
C VAL A 217 3.97 -8.91 3.83
N ASP A 218 5.00 -8.07 3.86
CA ASP A 218 5.21 -7.06 4.90
C ASP A 218 5.28 -5.68 4.21
N GLY A 219 4.40 -4.74 4.58
CA GLY A 219 4.46 -3.38 4.00
C GLY A 219 5.83 -2.74 4.27
N PHE A 220 6.37 -1.94 3.34
CA PHE A 220 7.66 -1.24 3.54
C PHE A 220 7.68 -0.43 4.86
N ASP A 221 6.54 0.16 5.20
CA ASP A 221 6.31 0.82 6.48
C ASP A 221 6.29 -0.15 7.67
N GLY A 222 5.72 -1.34 7.53
CA GLY A 222 5.81 -2.40 8.54
C GLY A 222 7.25 -2.84 8.82
N ILE A 223 8.08 -3.02 7.79
CA ILE A 223 9.50 -3.37 7.96
C ILE A 223 10.22 -2.30 8.80
N VAL A 224 9.95 -1.03 8.51
CA VAL A 224 10.58 0.10 9.19
C VAL A 224 10.02 0.29 10.60
N LEU A 225 8.72 0.13 10.82
CA LEU A 225 8.04 0.51 12.07
C LEU A 225 7.88 -0.62 13.09
N THR A 226 7.99 -1.89 12.68
CA THR A 226 7.73 -3.01 13.59
C THR A 226 8.72 -4.16 13.48
N LYS A 227 9.69 -4.11 12.55
CA LYS A 227 10.75 -5.12 12.30
C LYS A 227 10.27 -6.56 11.99
N TYR A 228 9.05 -6.93 12.35
CA TYR A 228 8.51 -8.30 12.35
C TYR A 228 7.00 -8.41 12.07
N CYS A 229 6.31 -7.36 11.59
CA CYS A 229 4.90 -7.54 11.22
C CYS A 229 4.75 -8.42 9.97
N LYS A 230 4.50 -9.72 10.18
CA LYS A 230 3.90 -10.66 9.21
C LYS A 230 2.43 -10.37 8.89
N PHE A 231 1.92 -9.20 9.28
CA PHE A 231 0.52 -8.84 9.11
C PHE A 231 0.38 -7.82 7.99
N ILE A 232 -0.10 -8.32 6.85
CA ILE A 232 -0.95 -7.68 5.83
C ILE A 232 -0.83 -6.15 5.83
N SER A 233 0.04 -5.63 4.95
CA SER A 233 0.31 -4.21 4.70
C SER A 233 -0.93 -3.30 4.86
N ALA A 234 -0.74 -2.26 5.69
CA ALA A 234 -1.57 -1.11 6.11
C ALA A 234 -2.71 -0.57 5.21
N LYS A 235 -2.83 -0.96 3.94
CA LYS A 235 -3.96 -0.55 3.09
C LYS A 235 -4.04 -1.36 1.81
N HIS A 236 -2.87 -1.66 1.26
CA HIS A 236 -2.78 -2.31 -0.02
C HIS A 236 -3.16 -3.78 0.08
N ALA A 237 -2.87 -4.44 1.20
CA ALA A 237 -3.14 -5.86 1.35
C ALA A 237 -4.65 -6.21 1.50
N GLY A 238 -5.46 -5.28 2.04
CA GLY A 238 -6.91 -5.47 2.26
C GLY A 238 -7.77 -5.51 0.99
N LYS A 239 -7.29 -4.99 -0.15
CA LYS A 239 -7.96 -5.15 -1.45
C LYS A 239 -7.69 -6.51 -2.12
N TYR A 240 -6.88 -7.39 -1.51
CA TYR A 240 -6.57 -8.73 -2.06
C TYR A 240 -7.36 -9.86 -1.41
N ILE A 241 -8.20 -9.56 -0.42
CA ILE A 241 -9.04 -10.56 0.25
C ILE A 241 -10.47 -10.04 0.28
N LYS A 242 -11.21 -10.33 -0.80
CA LYS A 242 -12.65 -10.53 -0.78
C LYS A 242 -12.91 -11.90 -1.39
#